data_AF-A0A3B0RKN7-F1
#
_entry.id   AF-A0A3B0RKN7-F1
#
_cell.length_a   1.000
_cell.length_b   1.000
_cell.length_c   1.000
_cell.angle_alpha   90.00
_cell.angle_beta   90.00
_cell.angle_gamma   90.00
#
_symmetry.space_group_name_H-M   'P 1'
#
loop_
_entity.id
_entity.type
_entity.pdbx_description
1 polymer ?
#
loop_
_entity_poly.entity_id
_entity_poly.type
_entity_poly.pdbx_seq_one_letter_code
_entity_poly.pdbx_strand_id
1 'polypeptide(L)' 'ASGAQTPKHQRRMMREINKLTEGGGKLDPADFDRTVNTLLSGGSDPVITKKPEGAWTSAVTDKAM' A
#
# COMPACT_ATOMS: atom_id res chain seq x y z
N ALA A 1 -29.16 17.75 19.11
CA ALA A 1 -28.07 18.22 18.24
C ALA A 1 -28.04 17.33 17.01
N SER A 2 -28.20 17.88 15.80
CA SER A 2 -28.09 17.07 14.58
C SER A 2 -26.64 16.55 14.52
N GLY A 3 -26.42 15.26 14.27
CA GLY A 3 -25.09 14.66 14.13
C GLY A 3 -24.29 15.15 12.91
N ALA A 4 -24.63 16.33 12.37
CA ALA A 4 -24.03 16.91 11.19
C ALA A 4 -22.59 17.36 11.49
N GLN A 5 -21.64 16.72 10.82
CA GLN A 5 -20.22 17.09 10.86
C GLN A 5 -20.03 18.50 10.30
N THR A 6 -19.29 19.36 11.02
CA THR A 6 -18.99 20.72 10.56
C THR A 6 -17.96 20.73 9.44
N PRO A 7 -17.88 21.79 8.60
CA PRO A 7 -16.82 21.94 7.60
C PRO A 7 -15.41 21.88 8.22
N LYS A 8 -15.25 22.34 9.47
CA LYS A 8 -13.98 22.22 10.21
C LYS A 8 -13.59 20.76 10.41
N HIS A 9 -14.53 19.90 10.78
CA HIS A 9 -14.28 18.48 10.94
C HIS A 9 -14.02 17.78 9.60
N GLN A 10 -14.77 18.11 8.55
CA GLN A 10 -14.56 17.57 7.20
C GLN A 10 -13.15 17.87 6.68
N ARG A 11 -12.67 19.11 6.83
CA ARG A 11 -11.29 19.47 6.44
C ARG A 11 -10.23 18.73 7.25
N ARG A 12 -10.49 18.45 8.54
CA ARG A 12 -9.59 17.62 9.36
C ARG A 12 -9.54 16.18 8.84
N MET A 13 -10.70 15.57 8.58
CA MET A 13 -10.78 14.21 8.05
C MET A 13 -10.04 14.08 6.72
N MET A 14 -10.23 15.02 5.79
CA MET A 14 -9.51 15.00 4.51
C MET A 14 -8.00 15.12 4.68
N ARG A 15 -7.51 15.93 5.64
CA ARG A 15 -6.06 15.98 5.92
C ARG A 15 -5.53 14.66 6.46
N GLU A 16 -6.26 13.98 7.34
CA GLU A 16 -5.83 12.67 7.85
C GLU A 16 -5.85 11.60 6.76
N ILE A 17 -6.83 11.63 5.85
CA ILE A 17 -6.85 10.73 4.68
C ILE A 17 -5.66 11.00 3.76
N ASN A 18 -5.36 12.26 3.47
CA ASN A 18 -4.24 12.62 2.60
C ASN A 18 -2.89 12.12 3.13
N LYS A 19 -2.70 12.04 4.45
CA LYS A 19 -1.47 11.46 5.04
C LYS A 19 -1.31 9.98 4.70
N LEU A 20 -2.41 9.23 4.56
CA LEU A 20 -2.36 7.82 4.16
C LEU A 20 -1.87 7.66 2.70
N THR A 21 -1.91 8.73 1.91
CA THR A 21 -1.51 8.75 0.50
C THR A 21 -0.29 9.63 0.22
N GLU A 22 0.37 10.18 1.24
CA GLU A 22 1.53 11.08 1.07
C GLU A 22 2.67 10.42 0.27
N GLY A 23 2.78 9.10 0.30
CA GLY A 23 3.72 8.31 -0.51
C GLY A 23 3.31 8.08 -1.97
N GLY A 24 2.21 8.67 -2.45
CA GLY A 24 1.75 8.56 -3.84
C GLY A 24 1.26 7.16 -4.25
N GLY A 25 1.12 6.24 -3.30
CA GLY A 25 0.66 4.86 -3.56
C GLY A 25 1.59 4.05 -4.45
N LYS A 26 2.82 4.51 -4.71
CA LYS A 26 3.81 3.77 -5.47
C LYS A 26 4.30 2.60 -4.62
N LEU A 27 4.32 1.40 -5.20
CA LEU A 27 4.91 0.24 -4.56
C LEU A 27 6.42 0.48 -4.39
N ASP A 28 6.92 0.35 -3.15
CA ASP A 28 8.34 0.23 -2.89
C ASP A 28 8.79 -1.20 -3.26
N PRO A 29 9.77 -1.40 -4.17
CA PRO A 29 10.30 -2.72 -4.47
C PRO A 29 10.76 -3.51 -3.24
N ALA A 30 11.23 -2.83 -2.19
CA ALA A 30 11.64 -3.46 -0.93
C ALA A 30 10.45 -4.09 -0.17
N ASP A 31 9.25 -3.54 -0.31
CA ASP A 31 8.04 -4.12 0.27
C ASP A 31 7.63 -5.40 -0.46
N PHE A 32 7.79 -5.45 -1.79
CA PHE A 32 7.60 -6.69 -2.55
C PHE A 32 8.57 -7.78 -2.08
N ASP A 33 9.86 -7.46 -1.95
CA ASP A 33 10.86 -8.42 -1.47
C ASP A 33 10.57 -8.88 -0.04
N ARG A 34 10.10 -7.98 0.84
CA ARG A 34 9.66 -8.33 2.20
C ARG A 34 8.50 -9.33 2.15
N THR A 35 7.48 -9.10 1.33
CA THR A 35 6.35 -10.03 1.19
C THR A 35 6.80 -11.39 0.67
N VAL A 36 7.63 -11.42 -0.37
CA VAL A 36 8.17 -12.68 -0.92
C VAL A 36 8.91 -13.46 0.16
N ASN A 37 9.76 -12.78 0.95
CA ASN A 37 10.50 -13.42 2.04
C ASN A 37 9.56 -13.99 3.11
N THR A 38 8.53 -13.24 3.52
CA THR A 38 7.54 -13.71 4.49
C THR A 38 6.79 -14.95 3.99
N LEU A 39 6.44 -15.00 2.70
CA LEU A 39 5.73 -16.14 2.11
C LEU A 39 6.64 -17.36 1.92
N LEU A 40 7.93 -17.16 1.68
CA LEU A 40 8.94 -18.22 1.58
C LEU A 40 9.36 -18.76 2.96
N SER A 41 9.32 -17.94 4.01
CA SER A 41 9.82 -18.32 5.34
C SER A 41 8.81 -19.10 6.20
N GLY A 42 7.71 -19.59 5.63
CA GLY A 42 6.61 -20.27 6.34
C GLY A 42 6.96 -21.60 7.03
N GLY A 43 8.23 -21.93 7.21
CA GLY A 43 8.68 -23.14 7.90
C GLY A 43 8.51 -24.39 7.03
N SER A 44 7.82 -25.41 7.56
CA SER A 44 7.57 -26.67 6.87
C SER A 44 6.60 -26.55 5.68
N ASP A 45 5.76 -25.52 5.69
CA ASP A 45 4.69 -25.32 4.71
C ASP A 45 4.71 -23.87 4.19
N PRO A 46 5.75 -23.49 3.41
CA PRO A 46 5.83 -22.17 2.84
C PRO A 46 4.69 -21.96 1.83
N VAL A 47 4.11 -20.75 1.81
CA VAL A 47 2.98 -20.40 0.94
C VAL A 47 3.38 -20.42 -0.54
N ILE A 48 4.62 -20.03 -0.82
CA ILE A 48 5.25 -20.11 -2.14
C ILE A 48 6.55 -20.91 -2.05
N THR A 49 6.93 -21.60 -3.12
CA THR A 49 8.14 -22.43 -3.18
C THR A 49 9.31 -21.74 -3.92
N LYS A 50 9.04 -20.65 -4.63
CA LYS A 50 10.05 -19.85 -5.35
C LYS A 50 9.60 -18.40 -5.49
N LYS A 51 10.57 -17.50 -5.69
CA LYS A 51 10.30 -16.09 -6.01
C LYS A 51 9.59 -16.00 -7.37
N PRO A 52 8.48 -15.27 -7.48
CA PRO A 52 7.81 -15.07 -8.76
C PRO A 52 8.53 -14.00 -9.60
N GLU A 53 8.53 -14.19 -10.92
CA GLU A 53 9.09 -13.26 -11.90
C GLU A 53 7.97 -12.42 -12.53
N GLY A 54 8.20 -11.12 -12.73
CA GLY A 54 7.21 -10.23 -13.36
C GLY A 54 5.91 -10.04 -12.57
N ALA A 55 5.91 -10.32 -11.27
CA ALA A 55 4.71 -10.28 -10.42
C ALA A 55 4.16 -8.88 -10.12
N TRP A 56 4.89 -7.83 -10.47
CA TRP A 56 4.47 -6.44 -10.30
C TRP A 56 5.11 -5.54 -11.37
N THR A 57 4.55 -4.34 -11.56
CA THR A 57 5.08 -3.32 -12.49
C THR A 57 4.75 -1.91 -11.98
N SER A 58 5.63 -0.94 -12.23
CA SER A 58 5.39 0.47 -11.95
C SER A 58 4.89 1.26 -13.17
N ALA A 59 4.71 0.60 -14.34
CA ALA A 59 4.48 1.29 -15.61
C ALA A 59 3.25 2.21 -15.64
N VAL A 60 2.21 1.93 -14.86
CA VAL A 60 1.02 2.80 -14.75
C VAL A 60 1.29 3.96 -13.80
N THR A 61 1.84 3.68 -12.62
CA THR A 61 2.16 4.72 -11.61
C THR A 61 3.19 5.71 -12.14
N ASP A 62 4.21 5.23 -12.85
CA ASP A 62 5.25 6.08 -13.45
C ASP A 62 4.71 6.97 -14.59
N LYS A 63 3.61 6.59 -15.25
CA LYS A 63 2.93 7.42 -16.26
C LYS A 63 1.97 8.45 -15.65
N ALA A 64 1.56 8.25 -14.40
CA ALA A 64 0.61 9.10 -13.70
C ALA A 64 1.28 10.24 -12.91
N MET A 65 2.61 10.17 -12.72
CA MET A 65 3.46 11.19 -12.09
C MET A 65 4.13 12.07 -13.14
#